data_AF-A0A6J4XVE7-F1
#
_entry.id   AF-A0A6J4XVE7-F1
#
_cell.length_a   1.000
_cell.length_b   1.000
_cell.length_c   1.000
_cell.angle_alpha   90.00
_cell.angle_beta   90.00
_cell.angle_gamma   90.00
#
_symmetry.space_group_name_H-M   'P 1'
#
loop_
_entity.id
_entity.type
_entity.pdbx_description
1 polymer ?
#
loop_
_entity_poly.entity_id
_entity_poly.type
_entity_poly.pdbx_seq_one_letter_code
_entity_poly.pdbx_strand_id
1 'polypeptide(L)'
;MSRSPTRKRPCRVCKRWFIPNTRLKDRQKTCGDAQCQREWHRRKCEQWNHNNADYFKDNYLDKKLAVTGTPRSRLKTGLPLCYVQQLIGTPQLIIIEYLSQLLIGRCRHLIRPHPLVNEPPSGQQLTSEFLRGDTHSRNCNH
;
A
#
# COMPACT_ATOMS: atom_id res chain seq x y z
N MET A 1 34.23 24.68 -19.04
CA MET A 1 34.28 23.21 -19.18
C MET A 1 33.24 22.77 -20.21
N SER A 2 33.67 22.34 -21.39
CA SER A 2 32.78 21.87 -22.47
C SER A 2 32.13 20.55 -22.06
N ARG A 3 30.80 20.53 -21.97
CA ARG A 3 30.03 19.31 -21.70
C ARG A 3 30.12 18.41 -22.93
N SER A 4 30.70 17.23 -22.79
CA SER A 4 30.74 16.21 -23.85
C SER A 4 29.31 15.95 -24.36
N PRO A 5 29.09 15.92 -25.69
CA PRO A 5 27.75 15.70 -26.25
C PRO A 5 27.18 14.35 -25.77
N THR A 6 25.98 14.39 -25.20
CA THR A 6 25.23 13.18 -24.86
C THR A 6 24.88 12.43 -26.14
N ARG A 7 25.39 11.21 -26.29
CA ARG A 7 25.12 10.35 -27.46
C ARG A 7 23.61 10.08 -27.59
N LYS A 8 23.13 9.96 -28.84
CA LYS A 8 21.75 9.54 -29.13
C LYS A 8 21.47 8.17 -28.54
N ARG A 9 20.23 7.94 -28.10
CA ARG A 9 19.76 6.63 -27.63
C ARG A 9 18.25 6.44 -27.82
N PRO A 10 17.74 5.20 -27.84
CA PRO A 10 16.31 4.95 -27.94
C PRO A 10 15.59 5.23 -26.60
N CYS A 11 14.36 5.76 -26.69
CA CYS A 11 13.44 5.86 -25.58
C CYS A 11 13.11 4.47 -25.01
N ARG A 12 13.08 4.31 -23.68
CA ARG A 12 12.72 3.01 -23.07
C ARG A 12 11.26 2.60 -23.30
N VAL A 13 10.37 3.57 -23.57
CA VAL A 13 8.94 3.35 -23.83
C VAL A 13 8.65 3.25 -25.33
N CYS A 14 8.72 4.34 -26.09
CA CYS A 14 8.35 4.36 -27.52
C CYS A 14 9.48 3.97 -28.50
N LYS A 15 10.68 3.65 -28.00
CA LYS A 15 11.88 3.26 -28.79
C LYS A 15 12.43 4.30 -29.77
N ARG A 16 11.79 5.46 -29.96
CA ARG A 16 12.31 6.57 -30.76
C ARG A 16 13.69 7.03 -30.27
N TRP A 17 14.62 7.23 -31.20
CA TRP A 17 15.94 7.78 -30.90
C TRP A 17 15.85 9.26 -30.53
N PHE A 18 16.48 9.66 -29.43
CA PHE A 18 16.53 11.03 -28.96
C PHE A 18 17.91 11.38 -28.40
N ILE A 19 18.19 12.69 -28.31
CA ILE A 19 19.38 13.23 -27.65
C ILE A 19 18.98 13.61 -26.22
N PRO A 20 19.55 12.99 -25.17
CA PRO A 20 19.24 13.35 -23.79
C PRO A 20 19.60 14.80 -23.46
N ASN A 21 18.87 15.41 -22.53
CA ASN A 21 19.22 16.74 -22.01
C ASN A 21 20.59 16.67 -21.30
N THR A 22 21.48 17.62 -21.58
CA THR A 22 22.84 17.68 -21.01
C THR A 22 22.87 17.75 -19.48
N ARG A 23 21.81 18.24 -18.84
CA ARG A 23 21.67 18.23 -17.36
C ARG A 23 21.37 16.84 -16.82
N LEU A 24 20.52 16.09 -17.52
CA LEU A 24 20.05 14.78 -17.07
C LEU A 24 20.98 13.65 -17.52
N LYS A 25 21.69 13.82 -18.64
CA LYS A 25 22.60 12.83 -19.23
C LYS A 25 21.98 11.44 -19.19
N ASP A 26 22.58 10.48 -18.49
CA ASP A 26 22.13 9.10 -18.42
C ASP A 26 20.91 8.85 -17.54
N ARG A 27 20.47 9.84 -16.77
CA ARG A 27 19.26 9.77 -15.95
C ARG A 27 18.00 9.83 -16.80
N GLN A 28 18.00 10.55 -17.93
CA GLN A 28 16.81 10.67 -18.79
C GLN A 28 16.52 9.39 -19.56
N LYS A 29 15.66 8.50 -19.05
CA LYS A 29 15.38 7.20 -19.71
C LYS A 29 14.36 7.28 -20.85
N THR A 30 13.65 8.40 -21.00
CA THR A 30 12.57 8.59 -21.99
C THR A 30 12.84 9.77 -22.91
N CYS A 31 12.14 9.85 -24.04
CA CYS A 31 12.35 10.90 -25.05
C CYS A 31 11.96 12.31 -24.59
N GLY A 32 11.32 12.45 -23.42
CA GLY A 32 10.81 13.72 -22.90
C GLY A 32 9.31 13.92 -23.09
N ASP A 33 8.66 13.10 -23.93
CA ASP A 33 7.21 13.08 -24.06
C ASP A 33 6.53 12.69 -22.73
N ALA A 34 5.52 13.46 -22.33
CA ALA A 34 4.75 13.25 -21.11
C ALA A 34 4.13 11.84 -21.04
N GLN A 35 3.68 11.28 -22.17
CA GLN A 35 3.16 9.91 -22.18
C GLN A 35 4.26 8.90 -21.82
N CYS A 36 5.42 9.04 -22.44
CA CYS A 36 6.57 8.17 -22.16
C CYS A 36 7.09 8.34 -20.74
N GLN A 37 7.11 9.57 -20.21
CA GLN A 37 7.51 9.85 -18.83
C GLN A 37 6.55 9.22 -17.82
N ARG A 38 5.23 9.37 -18.00
CA ARG A 38 4.21 8.77 -17.14
C ARG A 38 4.28 7.25 -17.15
N GLU A 39 4.41 6.63 -18.32
CA GLU A 39 4.50 5.17 -18.43
C GLU A 39 5.81 4.64 -17.81
N TRP A 40 6.93 5.36 -17.99
CA TRP A 40 8.18 4.99 -17.33
C TRP A 40 8.09 5.13 -15.81
N HIS A 41 7.48 6.21 -15.31
CA HIS A 41 7.21 6.39 -13.88
C HIS A 41 6.32 5.27 -13.35
N ARG A 42 5.23 4.92 -14.03
CA ARG A 42 4.33 3.81 -13.66
C ARG A 42 5.10 2.49 -13.51
N ARG A 43 5.93 2.11 -14.48
CA ARG A 43 6.75 0.88 -14.43
C ARG A 43 7.77 0.90 -13.29
N LYS A 44 8.41 2.06 -13.06
CA LYS A 44 9.39 2.21 -11.99
C LYS A 44 8.74 2.18 -10.61
N CYS A 45 7.59 2.82 -10.45
CA CYS A 45 6.74 2.72 -9.27
C CYS A 45 6.32 1.28 -9.00
N GLU A 46 5.81 0.58 -10.00
CA GLU A 46 5.39 -0.82 -9.87
C GLU A 46 6.56 -1.72 -9.42
N GLN A 47 7.71 -1.60 -10.06
CA GLN A 47 8.92 -2.33 -9.67
C GLN A 47 9.38 -1.97 -8.25
N TRP A 48 9.33 -0.69 -7.89
CA TRP A 48 9.72 -0.25 -6.56
C TRP A 48 8.74 -0.79 -5.51
N ASN A 49 7.44 -0.72 -5.76
CA ASN A 49 6.39 -1.23 -4.89
C ASN A 49 6.52 -2.73 -4.67
N HIS A 50 6.80 -3.49 -5.72
CA HIS A 50 7.06 -4.92 -5.63
C HIS A 50 8.26 -5.22 -4.74
N ASN A 51 9.37 -4.50 -4.91
CA ASN A 51 10.61 -4.74 -4.17
C ASN A 51 10.59 -4.20 -2.74
N ASN A 52 9.67 -3.29 -2.42
CA ASN A 52 9.58 -2.61 -1.12
C ASN A 52 8.21 -2.84 -0.48
N ALA A 53 7.64 -4.03 -0.66
CA ALA A 53 6.36 -4.38 -0.07
C ALA A 53 6.36 -4.22 1.46
N ASP A 54 7.49 -4.49 2.12
CA ASP A 54 7.64 -4.36 3.57
C ASP A 54 7.69 -2.90 4.02
N TYR A 55 8.32 -2.01 3.26
CA TYR A 55 8.31 -0.56 3.53
C TYR A 55 6.89 -0.01 3.75
N PHE A 56 5.93 -0.46 2.93
CA PHE A 56 4.54 -0.05 3.08
C PHE A 56 3.86 -0.66 4.31
N LYS A 57 4.19 -1.90 4.67
CA LYS A 57 3.67 -2.54 5.88
C LYS A 57 4.20 -1.83 7.13
N ASP A 58 5.47 -1.50 7.14
CA ASP A 58 6.13 -0.79 8.23
C ASP A 58 5.52 0.59 8.40
N ASN A 59 5.45 1.39 7.32
CA ASN A 59 4.84 2.71 7.36
C ASN A 59 3.36 2.68 7.80
N TYR A 60 2.61 1.65 7.37
CA TYR A 60 1.23 1.46 7.77
C TYR A 60 1.10 1.11 9.26
N LEU A 61 1.96 0.22 9.76
CA LEU A 61 1.97 -0.18 11.17
C LEU A 61 2.40 0.99 12.06
N ASP A 62 3.44 1.73 11.68
CA ASP A 62 3.89 2.95 12.37
C ASP A 62 2.75 3.96 12.50
N LYS A 63 2.02 4.21 11.42
CA LYS A 63 0.84 5.09 11.43
C LYS A 63 -0.25 4.59 12.37
N LYS A 64 -0.48 3.28 12.46
CA LYS A 64 -1.44 2.71 13.42
C LYS A 64 -0.97 2.87 14.86
N LEU A 65 0.31 2.64 15.12
CA LEU A 65 0.90 2.76 16.45
C LEU A 65 0.94 4.22 16.94
N ALA A 66 1.06 5.18 16.01
CA ALA A 66 1.00 6.61 16.31
C ALA A 66 -0.40 7.10 16.72
N VAL A 67 -1.47 6.31 16.51
CA VAL A 67 -2.81 6.66 16.96
C VAL A 67 -2.86 6.58 18.49
N THR A 68 -2.87 7.74 19.14
CA THR A 68 -3.03 7.88 20.59
C THR A 68 -4.52 7.82 20.96
N GLY A 69 -4.92 6.71 21.58
CA GLY A 69 -6.30 6.47 22.02
C GLY A 69 -6.55 4.98 22.18
N THR A 70 -7.61 4.59 22.90
CA THR A 70 -8.01 3.18 22.93
C THR A 70 -8.42 2.76 21.52
N PRO A 71 -7.67 1.86 20.85
CA PRO A 71 -8.07 1.41 19.52
C PRO A 71 -9.43 0.74 19.67
N ARG A 72 -10.41 1.19 18.87
CA ARG A 72 -11.67 0.46 18.70
C ARG A 72 -11.32 -0.84 17.99
N SER A 73 -11.01 -1.88 18.76
CA SER A 73 -10.76 -3.22 18.24
C SER A 73 -11.94 -3.61 17.36
N ARG A 74 -11.68 -3.89 16.07
CA ARG A 74 -12.70 -4.43 15.17
C ARG A 74 -12.94 -5.91 15.43
N LEU A 75 -12.06 -6.56 16.19
CA LEU A 75 -12.25 -7.91 16.67
C LEU A 75 -13.23 -7.87 17.84
N LYS A 76 -14.43 -8.42 17.61
CA LYS A 76 -15.43 -8.66 18.66
C LYS A 76 -15.01 -9.88 19.49
N THR A 77 -13.97 -9.73 20.30
CA THR A 77 -13.46 -10.82 21.15
C THR A 77 -14.33 -11.07 22.38
N GLY A 78 -15.23 -10.14 22.73
CA GLY A 78 -16.04 -10.20 23.96
C GLY A 78 -15.24 -9.97 25.25
N LEU A 79 -13.94 -9.66 25.14
CA LEU A 79 -13.05 -9.48 26.28
C LEU A 79 -13.14 -8.05 26.86
N PRO A 80 -12.92 -7.88 28.18
CA PRO A 80 -12.88 -6.56 28.82
C PRO A 80 -11.64 -5.76 28.34
N LEU A 81 -11.86 -4.92 27.33
CA LEU A 81 -10.79 -4.20 26.60
C LEU A 81 -9.87 -3.38 27.51
N CYS A 82 -10.40 -2.72 28.54
CA CYS A 82 -9.61 -1.89 29.45
C CYS A 82 -8.60 -2.72 30.24
N TYR A 83 -9.02 -3.87 30.77
CA TYR A 83 -8.14 -4.77 31.53
C TYR A 83 -7.06 -5.39 30.65
N VAL A 84 -7.45 -5.80 29.43
CA VAL A 84 -6.52 -6.37 28.45
C VAL A 84 -5.48 -5.33 28.00
N GLN A 85 -5.89 -4.08 27.77
CA GLN A 85 -4.97 -2.97 27.47
C GLN A 85 -3.96 -2.73 28.59
N GLN A 86 -4.42 -2.78 29.85
CA GLN A 86 -3.55 -2.59 31.01
C GLN A 86 -2.50 -3.70 31.15
N LEU A 87 -2.87 -4.96 30.89
CA LEU A 87 -1.97 -6.11 31.02
C LEU A 87 -1.01 -6.26 29.83
N ILE A 88 -1.52 -6.09 28.61
CA ILE A 88 -0.79 -6.46 27.39
C ILE A 88 -0.13 -5.24 26.74
N GLY A 89 -0.69 -4.05 26.94
CA GLY A 89 -0.27 -2.82 26.30
C GLY A 89 -0.97 -2.56 24.96
N THR A 90 -1.19 -1.27 24.66
CA THR A 90 -1.87 -0.83 23.44
C THR A 90 -1.12 -1.20 22.15
N PRO A 91 0.22 -1.02 22.03
CA PRO A 91 0.96 -1.39 20.83
C PRO A 91 0.81 -2.86 20.44
N GLN A 92 0.86 -3.76 21.43
CA GLN A 92 0.74 -5.20 21.27
C GLN A 92 -0.65 -5.57 20.74
N LEU A 93 -1.70 -4.93 21.25
CA LEU A 93 -3.06 -5.16 20.75
C LEU A 93 -3.25 -4.71 19.30
N ILE A 94 -2.64 -3.59 18.91
CA ILE A 94 -2.65 -3.12 17.52
C ILE A 94 -1.96 -4.14 16.60
N ILE A 95 -0.84 -4.71 17.02
CA ILE A 95 -0.11 -5.75 16.27
C ILE A 95 -0.98 -7.02 16.16
N ILE A 96 -1.56 -7.50 17.27
CA ILE A 96 -2.43 -8.69 17.28
C ILE A 96 -3.64 -8.49 16.35
N GLU A 97 -4.27 -7.32 16.37
CA GLU A 97 -5.39 -7.00 15.48
C GLU A 97 -4.95 -6.99 14.01
N TYR A 98 -3.80 -6.38 13.71
CA TYR A 98 -3.25 -6.37 12.35
C TYR A 98 -2.95 -7.78 11.84
N LEU A 99 -2.33 -8.64 12.66
CA LEU A 99 -2.09 -10.04 12.34
C LEU A 99 -3.40 -10.80 12.09
N SER A 100 -4.39 -10.62 12.95
CA SER A 100 -5.70 -11.24 12.80
C SER A 100 -6.38 -10.85 11.48
N GLN A 101 -6.31 -9.58 11.08
CA GLN A 101 -6.84 -9.09 9.81
C GLN A 101 -6.10 -9.67 8.58
N LEU A 102 -4.80 -9.95 8.70
CA LEU A 102 -4.02 -10.62 7.65
C LEU A 102 -4.41 -12.09 7.54
N LEU A 103 -4.55 -12.78 8.68
CA LEU A 103 -4.94 -14.19 8.72
C LEU A 103 -6.36 -14.40 8.18
N ILE A 104 -7.35 -13.62 8.64
CA ILE A 104 -8.73 -13.70 8.13
C ILE A 104 -8.77 -13.42 6.62
N GLY A 105 -8.03 -12.41 6.16
CA GLY A 105 -7.95 -12.09 4.73
C GLY A 105 -7.39 -13.24 3.89
N ARG A 106 -6.33 -13.91 4.38
CA ARG A 106 -5.75 -15.08 3.73
C ARG A 106 -6.69 -16.28 3.77
N CYS A 107 -7.31 -16.54 4.92
CA CYS A 107 -8.18 -17.69 5.11
C CYS A 107 -9.60 -17.50 4.57
N ARG A 108 -9.97 -16.32 4.05
CA ARG A 108 -11.34 -16.05 3.55
C ARG A 108 -11.86 -17.07 2.55
N HIS A 109 -10.98 -17.67 1.76
CA HIS A 109 -11.35 -18.72 0.80
C HIS A 109 -11.60 -20.09 1.45
N LEU A 110 -11.00 -20.35 2.62
CA LEU A 110 -11.21 -21.55 3.44
C LEU A 110 -12.43 -21.38 4.34
N ILE A 111 -12.68 -20.16 4.79
CA ILE A 111 -13.86 -19.76 5.57
C ILE A 111 -14.98 -19.45 4.57
N ARG A 112 -15.44 -20.46 3.82
CA ARG A 112 -16.77 -20.34 3.21
C ARG A 112 -17.78 -20.26 4.36
N PRO A 113 -18.70 -19.28 4.38
CA PRO A 113 -19.76 -19.30 5.37
C PRO A 113 -20.58 -20.56 5.10
N HIS A 114 -20.57 -21.50 6.04
CA HIS A 114 -21.67 -22.43 6.15
C HIS A 114 -22.90 -21.55 6.44
N PRO A 115 -23.95 -21.57 5.60
CA PRO A 115 -25.17 -20.86 5.95
C PRO A 115 -25.70 -21.53 7.21
N LEU A 116 -25.56 -20.86 8.35
CA LEU A 116 -26.39 -21.17 9.49
C LEU A 116 -27.79 -20.71 9.10
N VAL A 117 -28.59 -21.70 8.69
CA VAL A 117 -30.02 -21.57 8.53
C VAL A 117 -30.59 -21.11 9.87
N ASN A 118 -31.29 -19.96 9.82
CA ASN A 118 -32.16 -19.33 10.83
C ASN A 118 -31.62 -18.04 11.48
N GLU A 119 -32.05 -16.89 10.95
CA GLU A 119 -32.80 -15.81 11.65
C GLU A 119 -32.90 -14.53 10.74
N PRO A 120 -33.95 -13.70 10.87
CA PRO A 120 -34.38 -12.71 9.87
C PRO A 120 -33.67 -11.33 9.96
N PRO A 121 -33.86 -10.43 8.97
CA PRO A 121 -32.95 -9.32 8.72
C PRO A 121 -33.30 -8.07 9.54
N SER A 122 -32.49 -7.76 10.54
CA SER A 122 -32.52 -6.44 11.18
C SER A 122 -31.28 -5.62 10.76
N GLY A 123 -31.53 -4.67 9.86
CA GLY A 123 -30.78 -3.41 9.74
C GLY A 123 -29.32 -3.53 9.33
N GLN A 124 -29.06 -3.64 8.02
CA GLN A 124 -27.73 -3.39 7.47
C GLN A 124 -27.39 -1.90 7.66
N GLN A 125 -26.70 -1.56 8.74
CA GLN A 125 -25.84 -0.38 8.73
C GLN A 125 -24.68 -0.69 7.79
N LEU A 126 -24.63 0.03 6.67
CA LEU A 126 -23.49 0.08 5.75
C LEU A 126 -22.22 0.35 6.57
N THR A 127 -21.50 -0.73 6.90
CA THR A 127 -20.13 -0.63 7.36
C THR A 127 -19.34 -0.13 6.17
N SER A 128 -18.85 1.10 6.27
CA SER A 128 -17.84 1.68 5.39
C SER A 128 -16.75 0.63 5.15
N GLU A 129 -16.85 -0.10 4.03
CA GLU A 129 -15.78 -0.92 3.49
C GLU A 129 -14.68 0.05 3.11
N PHE A 130 -13.77 0.34 4.05
CA PHE A 130 -12.45 0.80 3.68
C PHE A 130 -11.77 -0.37 2.98
N LEU A 131 -12.01 -0.43 1.67
CA LEU A 131 -11.36 -1.28 0.70
C LEU A 131 -9.88 -1.29 1.02
N ARG A 132 -9.32 -2.48 1.19
CA ARG A 132 -7.89 -2.71 1.21
C ARG A 132 -7.39 -2.39 -0.22
N GLY A 133 -7.17 -1.10 -0.45
CA GLY A 133 -7.18 -0.53 -1.78
C GLY A 133 -7.36 0.98 -1.74
N ASP A 134 -6.70 1.67 -0.80
CA ASP A 134 -6.37 3.07 -1.01
C ASP A 134 -5.44 3.13 -2.23
N THR A 135 -6.07 3.19 -3.41
CA THR A 135 -5.46 3.58 -4.69
C THR A 135 -4.81 4.97 -4.61
N HIS A 136 -5.01 5.68 -3.51
CA HIS A 136 -4.43 6.98 -3.18
C HIS A 136 -2.95 6.94 -2.80
N SER A 137 -2.34 5.79 -2.50
CA SER A 137 -0.89 5.71 -2.30
C SER A 137 -0.15 5.31 -3.59
N ARG A 138 -0.57 5.89 -4.72
CA ARG A 138 0.18 5.85 -6.01
C ARG A 138 1.19 7.00 -6.12
N ASN A 139 1.45 7.73 -5.04
CA ASN A 139 2.48 8.76 -5.01
C ASN A 139 3.80 8.13 -4.57
N CYS A 140 4.59 7.70 -5.55
CA CYS A 140 5.99 7.35 -5.35
C CYS A 140 6.79 8.66 -5.20
N ASN A 141 7.21 8.99 -3.98
CA ASN A 141 8.12 10.12 -3.70
C ASN A 141 9.60 9.72 -3.87
N HIS A 142 9.92 8.92 -4.90
CA HIS A 142 11.30 8.58 -5.26
C HIS A 142 11.81 9.42 -6.42
#